data_AF-X0YMV8-F1
#
_entry.id   AF-X0YMV8-F1
#
_cell.length_a   1.000
_cell.length_b   1.000
_cell.length_c   1.000
_cell.angle_alpha   90.00
_cell.angle_beta   90.00
_cell.angle_gamma   90.00
#
_symmetry.space_group_name_H-M   'P 1'
#
loop_
_entity.id
_entity.type
_entity.pdbx_description
1 polymer ?
#
loop_
_entity_poly.entity_id
_entity_poly.type
_entity_poly.pdbx_seq_one_letter_code
_entity_poly.pdbx_strand_id
1 'polypeptide(L)'
;HLFKKDVDYMLKDGEIIIVDEFTGRLMPGRRYSEGLHQAIEAKERVKVRDENQTLATITIQNYFRMYEKLAGMTGTALTEAAEFRHIYGLETVVILTNEPMIRKDLPDLVYKTEQVKFDNAVEDIVSRYNRGQPVLVGTISIEKSERLSNMLKRRGIPHEVLNAKYHEKEAEIIAKAGQKNSVTIATNMAGRGTDIVLGEGVVLFV
;
A
#
# COMPACT_ATOMS: atom_id res chain seq x y z
N HIS A 1 32.27 -14.90 -29.63
CA HIS A 1 32.03 -15.81 -30.77
C HIS A 1 30.56 -16.20 -30.88
N LEU A 2 29.86 -16.49 -29.78
CA LEU A 2 28.42 -16.85 -29.79
C LEU A 2 27.50 -15.63 -29.93
N PHE A 3 27.74 -14.57 -29.17
CA PHE A 3 26.95 -13.33 -29.23
C PHE A 3 27.64 -12.29 -30.12
N LYS A 4 26.87 -11.76 -31.08
CA LYS A 4 27.28 -10.81 -32.11
C LYS A 4 26.55 -9.49 -31.92
N LYS A 5 27.35 -8.42 -31.99
CA LYS A 5 26.85 -7.05 -32.06
C LYS A 5 25.99 -6.89 -33.31
N ASP A 6 24.89 -6.15 -33.17
CA ASP A 6 23.89 -5.84 -34.20
C ASP A 6 23.08 -7.05 -34.69
N VAL A 7 23.18 -8.19 -33.99
CA VAL A 7 22.35 -9.39 -34.18
C VAL A 7 21.66 -9.76 -32.88
N ASP A 8 22.44 -10.08 -31.85
CA ASP A 8 21.92 -10.54 -30.55
C ASP A 8 21.82 -9.39 -29.53
N TYR A 9 22.62 -8.34 -29.72
CA TYR A 9 22.60 -7.15 -28.87
C TYR A 9 23.09 -5.92 -29.65
N MET A 10 22.70 -4.75 -29.18
CA MET A 10 23.18 -3.46 -29.67
C MET A 10 23.87 -2.68 -28.56
N LEU A 11 24.84 -1.85 -28.94
CA LEU A 11 25.48 -0.88 -28.05
C LEU A 11 24.78 0.47 -28.22
N LYS A 12 24.15 0.98 -27.16
CA LYS A 12 23.49 2.28 -27.17
C LYS A 12 23.76 3.02 -25.87
N ASP A 13 24.23 4.26 -25.97
CA ASP A 13 24.53 5.14 -24.82
C ASP A 13 25.49 4.51 -23.78
N GLY A 14 26.41 3.65 -24.26
CA GLY A 14 27.35 2.92 -23.39
C GLY A 14 26.73 1.70 -22.68
N GLU A 15 25.53 1.29 -23.07
CA GLU A 15 24.83 0.12 -22.53
C GLU A 15 24.64 -0.97 -23.59
N ILE A 16 24.68 -2.22 -23.14
CA ILE A 16 24.32 -3.38 -23.95
C ILE A 16 22.81 -3.57 -23.87
N ILE A 17 22.13 -3.51 -25.01
CA ILE A 17 20.69 -3.74 -25.13
C ILE A 17 20.45 -5.03 -25.90
N ILE A 18 19.70 -5.96 -25.31
CA ILE A 18 19.36 -7.23 -25.96
C ILE A 18 18.40 -6.97 -27.13
N VAL A 19 18.65 -7.64 -28.25
CA VAL A 19 17.72 -7.70 -29.38
C VAL A 19 16.90 -8.98 -29.26
N ASP A 20 15.59 -8.86 -29.27
CA ASP A 20 14.68 -10.01 -29.26
C ASP A 20 14.82 -10.79 -30.57
N GLU A 21 15.13 -12.09 -30.47
CA GLU A 21 15.43 -12.94 -31.62
C GLU A 21 14.24 -13.16 -32.57
N PHE A 22 13.01 -13.03 -32.07
CA PHE A 22 11.79 -13.27 -32.86
C PHE A 22 11.27 -12.00 -33.51
N THR A 23 11.40 -10.87 -32.83
CA THR A 23 10.75 -9.62 -33.22
C THR A 23 11.73 -8.54 -33.67
N GLY A 24 13.03 -8.71 -33.41
CA GLY A 24 14.06 -7.70 -33.63
C GLY A 24 13.91 -6.47 -32.72
N ARG A 25 13.00 -6.51 -31.75
CA ARG A 25 12.76 -5.38 -30.85
C ARG A 25 13.87 -5.29 -29.80
N LEU A 26 14.24 -4.06 -29.49
CA LEU A 26 15.14 -3.78 -28.37
C LEU A 26 14.43 -4.05 -27.04
N MET A 27 15.12 -4.76 -26.16
CA MET A 27 14.63 -5.10 -24.81
C MET A 27 15.43 -4.33 -23.74
N PRO A 28 15.19 -3.02 -23.56
CA PRO A 28 15.87 -2.24 -22.54
C PRO A 28 15.52 -2.76 -21.14
N GLY A 29 16.52 -2.80 -20.26
CA GLY A 29 16.37 -3.27 -18.87
C GLY A 29 16.46 -4.78 -18.68
N ARG A 30 16.46 -5.59 -19.75
CA ARG A 30 16.76 -7.03 -19.66
C ARG A 30 18.26 -7.26 -19.75
N ARG A 31 18.76 -8.23 -18.96
CA ARG A 31 20.15 -8.67 -18.96
C ARG A 31 20.24 -10.17 -19.22
N TYR A 32 21.37 -10.61 -19.78
CA TYR A 32 21.65 -12.03 -19.95
C TYR A 32 22.06 -12.64 -18.61
N SER A 33 21.58 -13.84 -18.33
CA SER A 33 21.82 -14.55 -17.06
C SER A 33 23.27 -15.05 -16.93
N GLU A 34 23.62 -15.54 -15.75
CA GLU A 34 24.88 -16.27 -15.47
C GLU A 34 26.17 -15.48 -15.77
N GLY A 35 26.14 -14.16 -15.61
CA GLY A 35 27.33 -13.31 -15.83
C GLY A 35 27.65 -13.05 -17.31
N LEU A 36 26.86 -13.61 -18.24
CA LEU A 36 27.07 -13.45 -19.67
C LEU A 36 26.93 -11.98 -20.10
N HIS A 37 26.03 -11.23 -19.47
CA HIS A 37 25.86 -9.81 -19.79
C HIS A 37 27.10 -9.00 -19.43
N GLN A 38 27.69 -9.25 -18.26
CA GLN A 38 28.94 -8.64 -17.81
C GLN A 38 30.11 -9.03 -18.73
N ALA A 39 30.13 -10.27 -19.23
CA ALA A 39 31.14 -10.70 -20.20
C ALA A 39 31.01 -9.95 -21.54
N ILE A 40 29.79 -9.69 -22.02
CA ILE A 40 29.55 -8.87 -23.22
C ILE A 40 29.91 -7.41 -22.94
N GLU A 41 29.58 -6.87 -21.78
CA GLU A 41 29.98 -5.52 -21.36
C GLU A 41 31.51 -5.36 -21.38
N ALA A 42 32.24 -6.34 -20.82
CA ALA A 42 33.70 -6.38 -20.84
C ALA A 42 34.27 -6.52 -22.27
N LYS A 43 33.66 -7.37 -23.11
CA LYS A 43 34.03 -7.56 -24.52
C LYS A 43 33.91 -6.25 -25.31
N GLU A 44 32.83 -5.50 -25.12
CA GLU A 44 32.56 -4.24 -25.80
C GLU A 44 33.22 -3.03 -25.10
N ARG A 45 33.99 -3.28 -24.04
CA ARG A 45 34.73 -2.27 -23.26
C ARG A 45 33.84 -1.18 -22.68
N VAL A 46 32.62 -1.54 -22.32
CA VAL A 46 31.72 -0.66 -21.55
C VAL A 46 31.86 -0.91 -20.06
N LYS A 47 31.33 0.00 -19.24
CA LYS A 47 31.35 -0.15 -17.79
C LYS A 47 30.56 -1.39 -17.39
N VAL A 48 31.25 -2.38 -16.84
CA VAL A 48 30.62 -3.58 -16.28
C VAL A 48 29.78 -3.15 -15.08
N ARG A 49 28.49 -3.48 -15.10
CA ARG A 49 27.57 -3.14 -14.01
C ARG A 49 27.42 -4.31 -13.06
N ASP A 50 27.45 -4.01 -11.77
CA ASP A 50 27.12 -4.97 -10.72
C ASP A 50 25.73 -5.55 -10.95
N GLU A 51 25.57 -6.82 -10.61
CA GLU A 51 24.30 -7.52 -10.69
C GLU A 51 23.95 -8.07 -9.31
N ASN A 52 22.74 -7.75 -8.85
CA ASN A 52 22.19 -8.36 -7.65
C ASN A 52 21.67 -9.75 -8.01
N GLN A 53 22.35 -10.80 -7.55
CA GLN A 53 21.90 -12.17 -7.74
C GLN A 53 20.81 -12.51 -6.71
N THR A 54 19.70 -13.08 -7.20
CA THR A 54 18.69 -13.67 -6.31
C THR A 54 19.15 -15.08 -5.91
N LEU A 55 19.51 -15.27 -4.63
CA LEU A 55 20.01 -16.56 -4.13
C LEU A 55 18.89 -17.57 -3.81
N ALA A 56 17.72 -17.08 -3.38
CA ALA A 56 16.56 -17.89 -3.05
C ALA A 56 15.27 -17.11 -3.30
N THR A 57 14.17 -17.83 -3.59
CA THR A 57 12.84 -17.25 -3.77
C THR A 57 11.78 -18.26 -3.37
N ILE A 58 10.77 -17.80 -2.65
CA ILE A 58 9.55 -18.56 -2.37
C ILE A 58 8.36 -17.58 -2.38
N THR A 59 7.21 -18.03 -2.86
CA THR A 59 5.97 -17.23 -2.77
C THR A 59 5.40 -17.33 -1.36
N ILE A 60 4.65 -16.31 -0.93
CA ILE A 60 3.96 -16.33 0.37
C ILE A 60 3.03 -17.54 0.48
N GLN A 61 2.35 -17.89 -0.62
CA GLN A 61 1.48 -19.06 -0.72
C GLN A 61 2.26 -20.35 -0.41
N ASN A 62 3.38 -20.57 -1.10
CA ASN A 62 4.18 -21.78 -0.92
C ASN A 62 4.81 -21.83 0.47
N TYR A 63 5.27 -20.69 0.99
CA TYR A 63 5.83 -20.60 2.34
C TYR A 63 4.83 -21.03 3.41
N PHE A 64 3.60 -20.51 3.39
CA PHE A 64 2.59 -20.88 4.39
C PHE A 64 2.05 -22.30 4.23
N ARG A 65 2.09 -22.87 3.02
CA ARG A 65 1.72 -24.28 2.79
C ARG A 65 2.69 -25.29 3.39
N MET A 66 3.87 -24.86 3.84
CA MET A 66 4.84 -25.72 4.52
C MET A 66 4.45 -26.06 5.96
N TYR A 67 3.53 -25.30 6.57
CA TYR A 67 3.10 -25.54 7.94
C TYR A 67 2.15 -26.75 8.01
N GLU A 68 2.39 -27.68 8.93
CA GLU A 68 1.52 -28.85 9.16
C GLU A 68 0.09 -28.43 9.53
N LYS A 69 -0.04 -27.33 10.28
CA LYS A 69 -1.31 -26.73 10.65
C LYS A 69 -1.26 -25.23 10.41
N LEU A 70 -2.21 -24.74 9.61
CA LEU A 70 -2.36 -23.32 9.29
C LEU A 70 -3.71 -22.81 9.78
N ALA A 71 -3.72 -21.61 10.34
CA ALA A 71 -4.93 -20.88 10.74
C ALA A 71 -4.68 -19.37 10.58
N GLY A 72 -5.75 -18.58 10.49
CA GLY A 72 -5.67 -17.13 10.35
C GLY A 72 -6.87 -16.43 10.96
N MET A 73 -6.71 -15.13 11.24
CA MET A 73 -7.77 -14.29 11.79
C MET A 73 -7.78 -12.92 11.10
N THR A 74 -8.97 -12.41 10.78
CA THR A 74 -9.18 -11.07 10.24
C THR A 74 -10.67 -10.71 10.34
N GLY A 75 -10.99 -9.42 10.32
CA GLY A 75 -12.37 -8.93 10.26
C GLY A 75 -13.02 -9.00 8.87
N THR A 76 -12.26 -9.33 7.81
CA THR A 76 -12.72 -9.18 6.41
C THR A 76 -12.47 -10.42 5.53
N ALA A 77 -12.43 -11.63 6.11
CA ALA A 77 -12.12 -12.84 5.33
C ALA A 77 -13.27 -13.35 4.45
N LEU A 78 -14.53 -13.05 4.78
CA LEU A 78 -15.69 -13.72 4.18
C LEU A 78 -15.78 -13.52 2.66
N THR A 79 -15.46 -12.33 2.16
CA THR A 79 -15.50 -12.05 0.72
C THR A 79 -14.44 -12.83 -0.06
N GLU A 80 -13.31 -13.16 0.58
CA GLU A 80 -12.18 -13.89 -0.01
C GLU A 80 -12.15 -15.38 0.39
N ALA A 81 -13.24 -15.90 0.97
CA ALA A 81 -13.29 -17.28 1.48
C ALA A 81 -12.97 -18.33 0.40
N ALA A 82 -13.36 -18.07 -0.85
CA ALA A 82 -13.06 -18.95 -1.98
C ALA A 82 -11.54 -19.02 -2.26
N GLU A 83 -10.83 -17.89 -2.16
CA GLU A 83 -9.38 -17.83 -2.35
C GLU A 83 -8.66 -18.57 -1.21
N PHE A 84 -9.05 -18.32 0.04
CA PHE A 84 -8.48 -19.02 1.20
C PHE A 84 -8.64 -20.54 1.11
N ARG A 85 -9.81 -21.00 0.67
CA ARG A 85 -10.07 -22.43 0.47
C ARG A 85 -9.23 -23.00 -0.68
N HIS A 86 -9.16 -22.30 -1.81
CA HIS A 86 -8.47 -22.80 -3.01
C HIS A 86 -6.95 -22.85 -2.81
N ILE A 87 -6.36 -21.82 -2.22
CA ILE A 87 -4.90 -21.67 -2.11
C ILE A 87 -4.36 -22.40 -0.87
N TYR A 88 -5.06 -22.30 0.27
CA TYR A 88 -4.56 -22.74 1.56
C TYR A 88 -5.38 -23.88 2.19
N GLY A 89 -6.50 -24.29 1.58
CA GLY A 89 -7.39 -25.30 2.18
C GLY A 89 -8.08 -24.80 3.45
N LEU A 90 -8.15 -23.48 3.66
CA LEU A 90 -8.73 -22.88 4.86
C LEU A 90 -10.21 -22.57 4.66
N GLU A 91 -11.04 -23.00 5.61
CA GLU A 91 -12.42 -22.54 5.71
C GLU A 91 -12.50 -21.21 6.46
N THR A 92 -13.44 -20.37 6.05
CA THR A 92 -13.72 -19.10 6.74
C THR A 92 -14.95 -19.25 7.61
N VAL A 93 -14.78 -18.98 8.91
CA VAL A 93 -15.87 -18.99 9.90
C VAL A 93 -16.10 -17.57 10.37
N VAL A 94 -17.35 -17.11 10.31
CA VAL A 94 -17.75 -15.80 10.82
C VAL A 94 -18.07 -15.94 12.30
N ILE A 95 -17.28 -15.29 13.14
CA ILE A 95 -17.53 -15.19 14.58
C ILE A 95 -18.44 -13.97 14.82
N LEU A 96 -19.48 -14.15 15.64
CA LEU A 96 -20.37 -13.05 16.01
C LEU A 96 -19.62 -11.98 16.82
N THR A 97 -20.01 -10.73 16.65
CA THR A 97 -19.45 -9.62 17.43
C THR A 97 -19.86 -9.73 18.90
N ASN A 98 -19.01 -9.24 19.81
CA ASN A 98 -19.31 -9.23 21.24
C ASN A 98 -20.55 -8.38 21.57
N GLU A 99 -20.74 -7.28 20.84
CA GLU A 99 -21.86 -6.36 20.98
C GLU A 99 -22.57 -6.16 19.63
N PRO A 100 -23.84 -5.73 19.60
CA PRO A 100 -24.53 -5.35 18.38
C PRO A 100 -23.79 -4.24 17.63
N MET A 101 -23.56 -4.44 16.33
CA MET A 101 -22.90 -3.44 15.48
C MET A 101 -23.90 -2.35 15.09
N ILE A 102 -23.70 -1.13 15.62
CA ILE A 102 -24.60 0.03 15.41
C ILE A 102 -23.99 1.12 14.50
N ARG A 103 -22.83 0.87 13.88
CA ARG A 103 -22.16 1.83 12.99
C ARG A 103 -23.05 2.09 11.77
N LYS A 104 -23.22 3.37 11.43
CA LYS A 104 -23.96 3.79 10.23
C LYS A 104 -23.00 3.91 9.06
N ASP A 105 -23.00 2.91 8.19
CA ASP A 105 -22.28 2.94 6.93
C ASP A 105 -23.11 3.71 5.89
N LEU A 106 -22.62 4.90 5.50
CA LEU A 106 -23.30 5.78 4.54
C LEU A 106 -22.97 5.37 3.10
N PRO A 107 -23.86 5.63 2.12
CA PRO A 107 -23.58 5.39 0.70
C PRO A 107 -22.40 6.22 0.19
N ASP A 108 -21.73 5.71 -0.84
CA ASP A 108 -20.64 6.42 -1.51
C ASP A 108 -21.10 7.73 -2.16
N LEU A 109 -20.27 8.77 -2.02
CA LEU A 109 -20.43 10.04 -2.72
C LEU A 109 -19.47 10.09 -3.92
N VAL A 110 -20.02 10.06 -5.13
CA VAL A 110 -19.25 10.07 -6.38
C VAL A 110 -19.26 11.45 -7.00
N TYR A 111 -18.06 12.01 -7.25
CA TYR A 111 -17.87 13.34 -7.79
C TYR A 111 -17.25 13.31 -9.19
N LYS A 112 -17.58 14.31 -10.01
CA LYS A 112 -17.08 14.44 -11.39
C LYS A 112 -15.56 14.65 -11.48
N THR A 113 -14.99 15.39 -10.53
CA THR A 113 -13.55 15.69 -10.52
C THR A 113 -12.95 15.42 -9.15
N GLU A 114 -11.66 15.11 -9.13
CA GLU A 114 -10.95 14.89 -7.88
C GLU A 114 -10.90 16.16 -7.01
N GLN A 115 -10.74 17.33 -7.63
CA GLN A 115 -10.73 18.60 -6.88
C GLN A 115 -12.04 18.79 -6.08
N VAL A 116 -13.19 18.60 -6.73
CA VAL A 116 -14.50 18.72 -6.06
C VAL A 116 -14.64 17.70 -4.92
N LYS A 117 -14.16 16.47 -5.12
CA LYS A 117 -14.13 15.45 -4.06
C LYS A 117 -13.33 15.92 -2.84
N PHE A 118 -12.12 16.45 -3.05
CA PHE A 118 -11.27 16.92 -1.95
C PHE A 118 -11.86 18.14 -1.25
N ASP A 119 -12.42 19.09 -2.00
CA ASP A 119 -13.07 20.27 -1.41
C ASP A 119 -14.25 19.86 -0.52
N ASN A 120 -15.11 18.95 -1.00
CA ASN A 120 -16.23 18.44 -0.19
C ASN A 120 -15.76 17.62 1.02
N ALA A 121 -14.71 16.81 0.87
CA ALA A 121 -14.15 16.06 2.00
C ALA A 121 -13.61 17.01 3.09
N VAL A 122 -12.92 18.09 2.70
CA VAL A 122 -12.42 19.11 3.62
C VAL A 122 -13.57 19.80 4.36
N GLU A 123 -14.66 20.15 3.68
CA GLU A 123 -15.84 20.74 4.33
C GLU A 123 -16.51 19.79 5.33
N ASP A 124 -16.62 18.49 5.00
CA ASP A 124 -17.16 17.50 5.95
C ASP A 124 -16.25 17.34 7.19
N ILE A 125 -14.93 17.28 7.00
CA ILE A 125 -13.96 17.23 8.10
C ILE A 125 -14.09 18.47 8.98
N VAL A 126 -14.14 19.67 8.41
CA VAL A 126 -14.29 20.94 9.14
C VAL A 126 -15.60 20.95 9.94
N SER A 127 -16.71 20.51 9.34
CA SER A 127 -18.01 20.46 10.01
C SER A 127 -18.01 19.52 11.21
N ARG A 128 -17.41 18.33 11.07
CA ARG A 128 -17.29 17.33 12.16
C ARG A 128 -16.36 17.81 13.26
N TYR A 129 -15.21 18.37 12.89
CA TYR A 129 -14.25 18.96 13.83
C TYR A 129 -14.92 20.06 14.67
N ASN A 130 -15.63 21.00 14.03
CA ASN A 130 -16.32 22.08 14.75
C ASN A 130 -17.40 21.59 15.72
N ARG A 131 -17.93 20.38 15.49
CA ARG A 131 -18.92 19.73 16.36
C ARG A 131 -18.32 18.89 17.48
N GLY A 132 -16.99 18.72 17.56
CA GLY A 132 -16.38 17.82 18.54
C GLY A 132 -16.07 16.41 18.03
N GLN A 133 -16.56 16.03 16.86
CA GLN A 133 -16.52 14.65 16.42
C GLN A 133 -15.13 14.27 15.88
N PRO A 134 -14.49 13.19 16.39
CA PRO A 134 -13.23 12.69 15.82
C PRO A 134 -13.41 12.20 14.38
N VAL A 135 -12.37 12.37 13.57
CA VAL A 135 -12.36 11.98 12.15
C VAL A 135 -11.07 11.23 11.80
N LEU A 136 -11.23 10.03 11.25
CA LEU A 136 -10.15 9.27 10.61
C LEU A 136 -10.37 9.30 9.09
N VAL A 137 -9.39 9.78 8.33
CA VAL A 137 -9.46 9.87 6.87
C VAL A 137 -8.43 8.94 6.24
N GLY A 138 -8.90 7.99 5.43
CA GLY A 138 -8.03 7.09 4.67
C GLY A 138 -7.61 7.67 3.32
N THR A 139 -6.34 7.54 2.96
CA THR A 139 -5.86 7.81 1.59
C THR A 139 -5.04 6.63 1.06
N ILE A 140 -4.85 6.57 -0.27
CA ILE A 140 -4.11 5.51 -0.96
C ILE A 140 -2.64 5.86 -1.23
N SER A 141 -2.24 7.12 -1.01
CA SER A 141 -0.87 7.57 -1.30
C SER A 141 -0.46 8.75 -0.41
N ILE A 142 0.84 8.83 -0.13
CA ILE A 142 1.42 9.92 0.66
C ILE A 142 1.12 11.27 0.02
N GLU A 143 1.21 11.36 -1.31
CA GLU A 143 0.88 12.59 -2.06
C GLU A 143 -0.55 13.09 -1.77
N LYS A 144 -1.53 12.19 -1.72
CA LYS A 144 -2.92 12.56 -1.42
C LYS A 144 -3.09 12.97 0.03
N SER A 145 -2.39 12.31 0.95
CA SER A 145 -2.36 12.71 2.37
C SER A 145 -1.77 14.11 2.55
N GLU A 146 -0.65 14.41 1.91
CA GLU A 146 -0.01 15.74 1.97
C GLU A 146 -0.88 16.81 1.32
N ARG A 147 -1.55 16.50 0.20
CA ARG A 147 -2.52 17.41 -0.43
C ARG A 147 -3.66 17.75 0.54
N LEU A 148 -4.27 16.74 1.15
CA LEU A 148 -5.36 16.93 2.12
C LEU A 148 -4.88 17.71 3.35
N SER A 149 -3.71 17.35 3.88
CA SER A 149 -3.05 18.03 5.00
C SER A 149 -2.89 19.53 4.73
N ASN A 150 -2.39 19.89 3.56
CA ASN A 150 -2.24 21.28 3.16
C ASN A 150 -3.58 22.02 3.04
N MET A 151 -4.63 21.35 2.56
CA MET A 151 -5.97 21.95 2.49
C MET A 151 -6.54 22.19 3.90
N LEU A 152 -6.39 21.25 4.82
CA LEU A 152 -6.83 21.39 6.21
C LEU A 152 -6.03 22.48 6.95
N LYS A 153 -4.71 22.58 6.73
CA LYS A 153 -3.88 23.67 7.29
C LYS A 153 -4.39 25.04 6.89
N ARG A 154 -4.80 25.22 5.62
CA ARG A 154 -5.39 26.48 5.13
C ARG A 154 -6.73 26.82 5.79
N ARG A 155 -7.46 25.81 6.27
CA ARG A 155 -8.71 25.98 7.03
C ARG A 155 -8.47 26.09 8.54
N GLY A 156 -7.21 26.03 9.01
CA GLY A 156 -6.86 26.13 10.42
C GLY A 156 -7.23 24.91 11.26
N ILE A 157 -7.38 23.73 10.64
CA ILE A 157 -7.74 22.49 11.34
C ILE A 157 -6.48 21.74 11.78
N PRO A 158 -6.21 21.58 13.09
CA PRO A 158 -5.14 20.72 13.60
C PRO A 158 -5.41 19.25 13.21
N HIS A 159 -4.39 18.56 12.72
CA HIS A 159 -4.50 17.16 12.33
C HIS A 159 -3.13 16.48 12.33
N GLU A 160 -3.17 15.15 12.39
CA GLU A 160 -2.01 14.27 12.30
C GLU A 160 -1.99 13.51 10.97
N VAL A 161 -0.80 13.20 10.44
CA VAL A 161 -0.63 12.43 9.20
C VAL A 161 0.23 11.19 9.47
N LEU A 162 -0.32 10.01 9.19
CA LEU A 162 0.35 8.72 9.33
C LEU A 162 0.67 8.16 7.95
N ASN A 163 1.95 7.87 7.71
CA ASN A 163 2.48 7.50 6.39
C ASN A 163 3.08 6.09 6.36
N ALA A 164 2.79 5.24 7.36
CA ALA A 164 3.31 3.88 7.50
C ALA A 164 4.85 3.81 7.50
N LYS A 165 5.52 4.85 8.01
CA LYS A 165 6.99 4.92 8.10
C LYS A 165 7.51 4.59 9.49
N TYR A 166 6.79 4.95 10.54
CA TYR A 166 7.25 4.81 11.92
C TYR A 166 6.18 4.13 12.78
N HIS A 167 6.09 2.81 12.68
CA HIS A 167 4.98 2.04 13.26
C HIS A 167 4.72 2.30 14.75
N GLU A 168 5.77 2.38 15.59
CA GLU A 168 5.61 2.59 17.04
C GLU A 168 5.04 3.98 17.38
N LYS A 169 5.59 5.04 16.77
CA LYS A 169 5.07 6.41 16.96
C LYS A 169 3.68 6.58 16.37
N GLU A 170 3.41 5.97 15.23
CA GLU A 170 2.10 6.01 14.58
C GLU A 170 1.03 5.30 15.44
N ALA A 171 1.40 4.24 16.17
CA ALA A 171 0.53 3.57 17.12
C ALA A 171 0.11 4.49 18.28
N GLU A 172 1.03 5.28 18.83
CA GLU A 172 0.70 6.25 19.89
C GLU A 172 -0.25 7.36 19.42
N ILE A 173 -0.09 7.79 18.16
CA ILE A 173 -0.93 8.82 17.56
C ILE A 173 -2.33 8.26 17.26
N ILE A 174 -2.41 7.09 16.61
CA ILE A 174 -3.70 6.49 16.23
C ILE A 174 -4.54 6.11 17.45
N ALA A 175 -3.92 5.71 18.57
CA ALA A 175 -4.62 5.45 19.83
C ALA A 175 -5.39 6.68 20.36
N LYS A 176 -4.97 7.90 19.96
CA LYS A 176 -5.63 9.17 20.31
C LYS A 176 -6.59 9.67 19.22
N ALA A 177 -6.79 8.93 18.13
CA ALA A 177 -7.68 9.33 17.04
C ALA A 177 -9.16 9.37 17.45
N GLY A 178 -9.54 8.66 18.52
CA GLY A 178 -10.91 8.64 19.06
C GLY A 178 -11.25 9.78 20.02
N GLN A 179 -10.33 10.72 20.24
CA GLN A 179 -10.52 11.84 21.18
C GLN A 179 -11.29 13.01 20.54
N LYS A 180 -11.99 13.79 21.35
CA LYS A 180 -12.75 14.97 20.89
C LYS A 180 -11.86 15.91 20.07
N ASN A 181 -12.37 16.40 18.94
CA ASN A 181 -11.65 17.26 17.98
C ASN A 181 -10.39 16.61 17.35
N SER A 182 -10.21 15.29 17.42
CA SER A 182 -9.08 14.65 16.76
C SER A 182 -9.33 14.48 15.26
N VAL A 183 -8.36 14.85 14.44
CA VAL A 183 -8.38 14.59 12.98
C VAL A 183 -7.09 13.87 12.62
N THR A 184 -7.23 12.68 12.04
CA THR A 184 -6.10 11.83 11.66
C THR A 184 -6.23 11.43 10.21
N ILE A 185 -5.19 11.66 9.42
CA ILE A 185 -5.07 11.20 8.03
C ILE A 185 -4.17 9.97 8.02
N ALA A 186 -4.67 8.84 7.53
CA ALA A 186 -3.95 7.58 7.48
C ALA A 186 -3.76 7.09 6.04
N THR A 187 -2.50 7.00 5.60
CA THR A 187 -2.14 6.48 4.28
C THR A 187 -2.09 4.94 4.31
N ASN A 188 -2.78 4.25 3.40
CA ASN A 188 -2.72 2.79 3.22
C ASN A 188 -2.84 1.99 4.54
N MET A 189 -3.87 2.30 5.35
CA MET A 189 -4.10 1.65 6.64
C MET A 189 -2.95 1.83 7.66
N ALA A 190 -2.23 2.95 7.61
CA ALA A 190 -1.29 3.32 8.66
C ALA A 190 -1.97 3.30 10.04
N GLY A 191 -1.30 2.74 11.04
CA GLY A 191 -1.89 2.46 12.36
C GLY A 191 -2.66 1.13 12.46
N ARG A 192 -2.62 0.26 11.44
CA ARG A 192 -3.25 -1.07 11.48
C ARG A 192 -2.79 -1.86 12.72
N GLY A 193 -3.77 -2.42 13.44
CA GLY A 193 -3.54 -3.26 14.61
C GLY A 193 -3.66 -2.53 15.94
N THR A 194 -3.70 -1.20 15.93
CA THR A 194 -3.99 -0.40 17.13
C THR A 194 -5.47 -0.02 17.16
N ASP A 195 -6.13 -0.28 18.29
CA ASP A 195 -7.54 0.05 18.46
C ASP A 195 -7.75 1.56 18.68
N ILE A 196 -8.87 2.08 18.19
CA ILE A 196 -9.25 3.50 18.34
C ILE A 196 -10.42 3.58 19.31
N VAL A 197 -10.08 3.69 20.59
CA VAL A 197 -11.07 3.82 21.67
C VAL A 197 -11.61 5.25 21.72
N LEU A 198 -12.93 5.37 21.86
CA LEU A 198 -13.59 6.67 21.96
C LEU A 198 -13.28 7.33 23.31
N GLY A 199 -12.88 8.60 23.26
CA GLY A 199 -12.65 9.42 24.45
C GLY A 199 -13.92 9.84 25.16
N GLU A 200 -13.76 10.38 26.36
CA GLU A 200 -14.87 10.92 27.15
C GLU A 200 -15.61 12.05 26.41
N GLY A 201 -16.94 12.02 26.43
CA GLY A 201 -17.78 13.03 25.79
C GLY A 201 -17.85 12.97 24.25
N VAL A 202 -17.27 11.95 23.62
CA VAL A 202 -17.39 11.70 22.17
C VAL A 202 -18.68 10.95 21.84
N VAL A 203 -19.04 9.99 22.68
CA VAL A 203 -20.35 9.35 22.67
C VAL A 203 -21.28 10.18 23.56
N LEU A 204 -22.40 10.65 23.00
CA LEU A 204 -23.54 11.01 23.82
C LEU A 204 -24.05 9.69 24.40
N PHE A 205 -24.02 9.55 25.74
CA PHE A 205 -24.81 8.53 26.40
C PHE A 205 -26.27 8.79 26.00
N VAL A 206 -26.81 7.93 25.14
CA VAL A 206 -28.24 7.85 24.84
C VAL A 206 -28.77 6.64 25.58
#